data_AF-A0A356QTQ7-F1
#
_entry.id   AF-A0A356QTQ7-F1
#
_cell.length_a   1.000
_cell.length_b   1.000
_cell.length_c   1.000
_cell.angle_alpha   90.00
_cell.angle_beta   90.00
_cell.angle_gamma   90.00
#
_symmetry.space_group_name_H-M   'P 1'
#
loop_
_entity.id
_entity.type
_entity.pdbx_description
1 polymer ?
#
loop_
_entity_poly.entity_id
_entity_poly.type
_entity_poly.pdbx_seq_one_letter_code
_entity_poly.pdbx_strand_id
1 'polypeptide(L)'
;MIRADQSKTSKLDKNTIYRLDLFTETLKPNSKEDLKKGAVYFRYSQMSGHHVWSRWSEEHVFEFAMGPGSVQPAWRFDIREGREDQLRLLEERSPELYKRLMVQGARPMIQLLENGRWQLDIASNEGRVFDIETGGRWEWHGGRRVRVVHGGGKSWTYQDHTYHPSYAVRSAW
;
A
#
# COMPACT_ATOMS: atom_id res chain seq x y z
N MET A 1 -17.81 8.91 -8.86
CA MET A 1 -16.36 8.73 -8.63
C MET A 1 -16.19 7.86 -7.39
N ILE A 2 -15.45 6.76 -7.45
CA ILE A 2 -15.33 5.84 -6.30
C ILE A 2 -14.02 6.14 -5.58
N ARG A 3 -14.13 6.50 -4.29
CA ARG A 3 -12.96 6.79 -3.45
C ARG A 3 -12.26 5.51 -3.02
N ALA A 4 -10.96 5.61 -2.82
CA ALA A 4 -10.11 4.57 -2.28
C ALA A 4 -10.35 4.37 -0.77
N ASP A 5 -11.48 3.78 -0.42
CA ASP A 5 -11.88 3.52 0.98
C ASP A 5 -12.17 2.02 1.14
N GLN A 6 -11.34 1.33 1.95
CA GLN A 6 -11.48 -0.10 2.25
C GLN A 6 -12.76 -0.42 3.03
N SER A 7 -13.35 0.56 3.72
CA SER A 7 -14.59 0.38 4.49
C SER A 7 -15.87 0.36 3.63
N LYS A 8 -15.80 0.77 2.35
CA LYS A 8 -16.96 0.88 1.45
C LYS A 8 -16.74 0.19 0.10
N THR A 9 -16.30 -1.06 0.15
CA THR A 9 -15.92 -1.86 -1.03
C THR A 9 -17.07 -2.71 -1.61
N SER A 10 -18.23 -2.77 -0.95
CA SER A 10 -19.38 -3.59 -1.37
C SER A 10 -19.94 -3.25 -2.75
N LYS A 11 -19.68 -2.03 -3.25
CA LYS A 11 -20.11 -1.56 -4.58
C LYS A 11 -19.06 -1.79 -5.68
N LEU A 12 -17.88 -2.28 -5.33
CA LEU A 12 -16.82 -2.56 -6.29
C LEU A 12 -17.00 -3.95 -6.89
N ASP A 13 -16.65 -4.07 -8.17
CA ASP A 13 -16.61 -5.37 -8.83
C ASP A 13 -15.44 -6.19 -8.26
N LYS A 14 -15.73 -7.43 -7.90
CA LYS A 14 -14.76 -8.39 -7.35
C LYS A 14 -13.75 -8.86 -8.39
N ASN A 15 -14.10 -8.79 -9.68
CA ASN A 15 -13.24 -9.22 -10.78
C ASN A 15 -12.36 -8.09 -11.34
N THR A 16 -12.65 -6.84 -10.98
CA THR A 16 -11.92 -5.68 -11.44
C THR A 16 -10.74 -5.37 -10.53
N ILE A 17 -9.59 -5.07 -11.13
CA ILE A 17 -8.43 -4.49 -10.45
C ILE A 17 -8.48 -2.99 -10.64
N TYR A 18 -8.23 -2.23 -9.59
CA TYR A 18 -8.26 -0.77 -9.62
C TYR A 18 -6.86 -0.22 -9.34
N ARG A 19 -6.50 0.85 -10.04
CA ARG A 19 -5.35 1.69 -9.70
C ARG A 19 -5.82 2.91 -8.91
N LEU A 20 -4.96 3.41 -8.03
CA LEU A 20 -5.17 4.68 -7.36
C LEU A 20 -4.71 5.81 -8.27
N ASP A 21 -5.61 6.74 -8.55
CA ASP A 21 -5.24 8.07 -8.99
C ASP A 21 -4.91 8.90 -7.75
N LEU A 22 -3.61 9.10 -7.49
CA LEU A 22 -3.12 9.83 -6.32
C LEU A 22 -3.54 11.31 -6.31
N PHE A 23 -3.89 11.89 -7.46
CA PHE A 23 -4.27 13.31 -7.59
C PHE A 23 -5.74 13.58 -7.29
N THR A 24 -6.58 12.57 -7.47
CA THR A 24 -8.03 12.64 -7.22
C THR A 24 -8.47 11.76 -6.05
N GLU A 25 -7.56 10.96 -5.49
CA GLU A 25 -7.82 9.92 -4.50
C GLU A 25 -8.91 8.93 -4.94
N THR A 26 -8.96 8.65 -6.25
CA THR A 26 -10.03 7.82 -6.83
C THR A 26 -9.52 6.55 -7.47
N LEU A 27 -10.39 5.55 -7.47
CA LEU A 27 -10.13 4.25 -8.05
C LEU A 27 -10.51 4.26 -9.53
N LYS A 28 -9.53 3.95 -10.38
CA LYS A 28 -9.72 3.76 -11.82
C LYS A 28 -9.58 2.27 -12.15
N PRO A 29 -10.55 1.64 -12.83
CA PRO A 29 -10.41 0.27 -13.32
C PRO A 29 -9.14 0.13 -14.16
N ASN A 30 -8.51 -1.03 -14.07
CA ASN A 30 -7.31 -1.38 -14.82
C ASN A 30 -7.39 -2.81 -15.33
N SER A 31 -6.84 -3.05 -16.52
CA SER A 31 -6.70 -4.40 -17.06
C SER A 31 -5.53 -5.13 -16.40
N LYS A 32 -5.59 -6.47 -16.36
CA LYS A 32 -4.47 -7.31 -15.92
C LYS A 32 -3.24 -7.17 -16.82
N GLU A 33 -3.45 -6.91 -18.11
CA GLU A 33 -2.39 -6.75 -19.12
C GLU A 33 -1.59 -5.46 -18.90
N ASP A 34 -2.22 -4.44 -18.29
CA ASP A 34 -1.62 -3.13 -18.03
C ASP A 34 -0.98 -3.02 -16.63
N LEU A 35 -0.84 -4.15 -15.91
CA LEU A 35 -0.24 -4.13 -14.58
C LEU A 35 1.27 -3.95 -14.66
N LYS A 36 1.75 -2.86 -14.06
CA LYS A 36 3.17 -2.57 -13.92
C LYS A 36 3.76 -3.41 -12.80
N LYS A 37 4.89 -4.04 -13.09
CA LYS A 37 5.63 -4.83 -12.11
C LYS A 37 6.06 -3.95 -10.95
N GLY A 38 5.88 -4.48 -9.75
CA GLY A 38 6.17 -3.79 -8.52
C GLY A 38 5.15 -2.73 -8.12
N ALA A 39 4.11 -2.46 -8.92
CA ALA A 39 3.14 -1.41 -8.60
C ALA A 39 2.04 -1.89 -7.64
N VAL A 40 1.41 -0.94 -6.96
CA VAL A 40 0.36 -1.14 -5.97
C VAL A 40 -1.01 -0.96 -6.61
N TYR A 41 -1.88 -1.94 -6.38
CA TYR A 41 -3.23 -2.00 -6.93
C TYR A 41 -4.23 -2.39 -5.85
N PHE A 42 -5.48 -2.01 -6.08
CA PHE A 42 -6.60 -2.38 -5.24
C PHE A 42 -7.38 -3.51 -5.91
N ARG A 43 -7.50 -4.65 -5.25
CA ARG A 43 -8.12 -5.86 -5.81
C ARG A 43 -8.97 -6.56 -4.77
N TYR A 44 -9.94 -7.35 -5.20
CA TYR A 44 -10.63 -8.25 -4.30
C TYR A 44 -9.67 -9.35 -3.80
N SER A 45 -9.75 -9.68 -2.52
CA SER A 45 -9.14 -10.90 -2.01
C SER A 45 -10.18 -11.91 -1.56
N GLN A 46 -10.05 -13.12 -2.09
CA GLN A 46 -10.89 -14.25 -1.68
C GLN A 46 -10.60 -14.67 -0.24
N MET A 47 -9.33 -14.56 0.20
CA MET A 47 -8.92 -14.94 1.56
C MET A 47 -9.50 -14.00 2.62
N SER A 48 -9.45 -12.69 2.38
CA SER A 48 -9.96 -11.70 3.33
C SER A 48 -11.45 -11.38 3.13
N GLY A 49 -12.03 -11.78 1.99
CA GLY A 49 -13.43 -11.54 1.65
C GLY A 49 -13.77 -10.10 1.25
N HIS A 50 -12.78 -9.21 1.15
CA HIS A 50 -12.94 -7.79 0.81
C HIS A 50 -11.83 -7.29 -0.13
N HIS A 51 -11.96 -6.07 -0.67
CA HIS A 51 -10.90 -5.46 -1.46
C HIS A 51 -9.74 -4.97 -0.59
N VAL A 52 -8.53 -5.31 -1.00
CA VAL A 52 -7.27 -5.01 -0.31
C VAL A 52 -6.30 -4.34 -1.27
N TRP A 53 -5.36 -3.59 -0.70
CA TRP A 53 -4.21 -3.11 -1.45
C TRP A 53 -3.18 -4.23 -1.56
N SER A 54 -2.69 -4.48 -2.77
CA SER A 54 -1.70 -5.51 -3.05
C SER A 54 -0.65 -4.99 -4.01
N ARG A 55 0.55 -5.56 -3.93
CA ARG A 55 1.62 -5.26 -4.88
C ARG A 55 1.65 -6.32 -5.98
N TRP A 56 1.80 -5.91 -7.23
CA TRP A 56 2.03 -6.82 -8.34
C TRP A 56 3.50 -7.21 -8.40
N SER A 57 3.82 -8.50 -8.33
CA SER A 57 5.21 -8.99 -8.30
C SER A 57 5.83 -9.14 -9.68
N GLU A 58 7.13 -9.43 -9.70
CA GLU A 58 7.86 -9.83 -10.91
C GLU A 58 7.36 -11.17 -11.50
N GLU A 59 6.84 -12.04 -10.63
CA GLU A 59 6.30 -13.37 -10.97
C GLU A 59 4.82 -13.31 -11.40
N HIS A 60 4.29 -12.12 -11.65
CA HIS A 60 2.89 -11.92 -12.06
C HIS A 60 1.88 -12.47 -11.03
N VAL A 61 2.17 -12.27 -9.75
CA VAL A 61 1.26 -12.59 -8.65
C VAL A 61 1.04 -11.38 -7.75
N PHE A 62 -0.13 -11.30 -7.12
CA PHE A 62 -0.38 -10.29 -6.10
C PHE A 62 0.26 -10.69 -4.78
N GLU A 63 1.23 -9.90 -4.35
CA GLU A 63 1.85 -9.99 -3.04
C GLU A 63 1.13 -9.10 -2.04
N PHE A 64 0.96 -9.66 -0.84
CA PHE A 64 0.41 -9.00 0.34
C PHE A 64 -1.07 -8.61 0.21
N ALA A 65 -1.79 -8.68 1.33
CA ALA A 65 -2.95 -7.87 1.58
C ALA A 65 -2.54 -6.78 2.58
N MET A 66 -2.22 -5.59 2.07
CA MET A 66 -1.70 -4.50 2.89
C MET A 66 -2.78 -4.00 3.86
N GLY A 67 -2.47 -4.07 5.13
CA GLY A 67 -3.25 -3.49 6.21
C GLY A 67 -2.83 -2.05 6.54
N PRO A 68 -3.59 -1.39 7.43
CA PRO A 68 -3.27 -0.05 7.94
C PRO A 68 -1.81 0.04 8.40
N GLY A 69 -1.21 1.22 8.37
CA GLY A 69 0.17 1.46 8.77
C GLY A 69 1.23 0.97 7.78
N SER A 70 0.86 0.25 6.71
CA SER A 70 1.73 -0.07 5.57
C SER A 70 2.15 1.21 4.86
N VAL A 71 3.40 1.29 4.42
CA VAL A 71 4.01 2.45 3.78
C VAL A 71 4.60 2.05 2.44
N GLN A 72 4.28 2.79 1.39
CA GLN A 72 4.77 2.56 0.04
C GLN A 72 5.32 3.86 -0.56
N PRO A 73 6.39 3.79 -1.36
CA PRO A 73 6.80 4.95 -2.16
C PRO A 73 5.69 5.36 -3.14
N ALA A 74 5.44 6.66 -3.32
CA ALA A 74 4.37 7.13 -4.20
C ALA A 74 4.55 6.68 -5.67
N TRP A 75 5.79 6.53 -6.14
CA TRP A 75 6.10 6.05 -7.50
C TRP A 75 5.69 4.59 -7.74
N ARG A 76 5.39 3.82 -6.69
CA ARG A 76 4.85 2.46 -6.81
C ARG A 76 3.38 2.45 -7.17
N PHE A 77 2.68 3.57 -7.14
CA PHE A 77 1.33 3.66 -7.65
C PHE A 77 1.41 3.89 -9.15
N ASP A 78 0.55 3.25 -9.95
CA ASP A 78 0.56 3.34 -11.42
C ASP A 78 0.13 4.75 -11.89
N ILE A 79 1.04 5.71 -11.78
CA ILE A 79 0.91 7.08 -12.28
C ILE A 79 1.13 7.03 -13.80
N ARG A 80 0.17 7.54 -14.57
CA ARG A 80 0.18 7.47 -16.05
C ARG A 80 0.32 8.84 -16.71
N GLU A 81 0.16 9.89 -15.94
CA GLU A 81 0.32 11.28 -16.35
C GLU A 81 1.79 11.55 -16.70
N GLY A 82 2.08 12.41 -17.68
CA GLY A 82 3.46 12.78 -18.04
C GLY A 82 4.16 13.54 -16.92
N ARG A 83 5.50 13.52 -16.85
CA ARG A 83 6.26 14.13 -15.74
C ARG A 83 5.97 15.62 -15.55
N GLU A 84 5.80 16.38 -16.64
CA GLU A 84 5.47 17.82 -16.57
C GLU A 84 4.05 18.07 -16.09
N ASP A 85 3.07 17.31 -16.61
CA ASP A 85 1.69 17.37 -16.15
C ASP A 85 1.56 16.96 -14.67
N GLN A 86 2.34 15.95 -14.24
CA GLN A 86 2.43 15.54 -12.85
C GLN A 86 2.95 16.68 -11.97
N LEU A 87 4.05 17.34 -12.34
CA LEU A 87 4.62 18.42 -11.53
C LEU A 87 3.64 19.60 -11.39
N ARG A 88 2.95 19.96 -12.48
CA ARG A 88 1.92 21.02 -12.46
C ARG A 88 0.71 20.63 -11.60
N LEU A 89 0.18 19.42 -11.78
CA LEU A 89 -0.93 18.91 -10.97
C LEU A 89 -0.56 18.74 -9.49
N LEU A 90 0.68 18.37 -9.20
CA LEU A 90 1.23 18.26 -7.85
C LEU A 90 1.35 19.62 -7.18
N GLU A 91 1.91 20.62 -7.88
CA GLU A 91 2.05 21.98 -7.37
C GLU A 91 0.69 22.58 -7.00
N GLU A 92 -0.34 22.37 -7.83
CA GLU A 92 -1.68 22.89 -7.60
C GLU A 92 -2.45 22.16 -6.49
N ARG A 93 -2.38 20.82 -6.44
CA ARG A 93 -3.27 20.01 -5.57
C ARG A 93 -2.62 19.50 -4.30
N SER A 94 -1.31 19.33 -4.28
CA SER A 94 -0.57 18.88 -3.10
C SER A 94 0.80 19.59 -3.03
N PRO A 95 0.81 20.89 -2.68
CA PRO A 95 2.03 21.70 -2.65
C PRO A 95 3.11 21.12 -1.73
N GLU A 96 2.72 20.40 -0.68
CA GLU A 96 3.63 19.74 0.25
C GLU A 96 4.34 18.53 -0.37
N LEU A 97 3.62 17.70 -1.15
CA LEU A 97 4.19 16.59 -1.90
C LEU A 97 5.16 17.09 -2.97
N TYR A 98 4.75 18.13 -3.67
CA TYR A 98 5.56 18.83 -4.67
C TYR A 98 6.87 19.36 -4.07
N LYS A 99 6.80 20.10 -2.95
CA LYS A 99 7.99 20.63 -2.26
C LYS A 99 8.97 19.52 -1.86
N ARG A 100 8.50 18.37 -1.34
CA ARG A 100 9.39 17.27 -0.95
C ARG A 100 10.02 16.54 -2.14
N LEU A 101 9.26 16.34 -3.22
CA LEU A 101 9.78 15.81 -4.49
C LEU A 101 10.89 16.71 -5.06
N MET A 102 10.71 18.03 -5.00
CA MET A 102 11.63 19.02 -5.56
C MET A 102 12.87 19.29 -4.67
N VAL A 103 12.71 19.31 -3.34
CA VAL A 103 13.78 19.73 -2.42
C VAL A 103 14.80 18.63 -2.13
N GLN A 104 14.37 17.37 -2.00
CA GLN A 104 15.26 16.31 -1.52
C GLN A 104 15.72 15.33 -2.59
N GLY A 105 15.17 15.40 -3.81
CA GLY A 105 15.23 14.26 -4.74
C GLY A 105 14.66 12.97 -4.12
N ALA A 106 13.97 13.08 -2.97
CA ALA A 106 13.53 11.98 -2.15
C ALA A 106 12.28 11.36 -2.74
N ARG A 107 12.17 10.04 -2.58
CA ARG A 107 10.99 9.26 -2.96
C ARG A 107 9.93 9.48 -1.88
N PRO A 108 8.88 10.29 -2.12
CA PRO A 108 7.87 10.53 -1.11
C PRO A 108 7.19 9.21 -0.73
N MET A 109 7.02 9.02 0.56
CA MET A 109 6.39 7.85 1.12
C MET A 109 4.93 8.18 1.46
N ILE A 110 4.04 7.22 1.23
CA ILE A 110 2.65 7.34 1.61
C ILE A 110 2.26 6.14 2.47
N GLN A 111 1.52 6.41 3.55
CA GLN A 111 1.04 5.45 4.53
C GLN A 111 -0.44 5.14 4.28
N LEU A 112 -0.80 3.87 4.37
CA LEU A 112 -2.17 3.39 4.36
C LEU A 112 -2.81 3.66 5.74
N LEU A 113 -3.85 4.48 5.77
CA LEU A 113 -4.64 4.77 6.96
C LEU A 113 -5.68 3.68 7.21
N GLU A 114 -6.29 3.69 8.40
CA GLU A 114 -7.33 2.74 8.80
C GLU A 114 -8.60 2.80 7.95
N ASN A 115 -8.92 3.99 7.44
CA ASN A 115 -10.02 4.19 6.51
C ASN A 115 -9.68 3.74 5.07
N GLY A 116 -8.55 3.06 4.87
CA GLY A 116 -8.13 2.53 3.58
C GLY A 116 -7.58 3.56 2.60
N ARG A 117 -7.48 4.84 2.99
CA ARG A 117 -6.88 5.91 2.20
C ARG A 117 -5.36 5.97 2.38
N TRP A 118 -4.67 6.51 1.39
CA TRP A 118 -3.23 6.77 1.48
C TRP A 118 -2.99 8.24 1.84
N GLN A 119 -2.09 8.50 2.78
CA GLN A 119 -1.67 9.85 3.17
C GLN A 119 -0.15 9.94 3.13
N LEU A 120 0.39 11.14 2.92
CA LEU A 120 1.82 11.39 3.01
C LEU A 120 2.39 11.00 4.37
N ASP A 121 3.44 10.19 4.33
CA ASP A 121 4.24 9.84 5.49
C ASP A 121 5.44 10.81 5.59
N ILE A 122 5.83 11.12 6.82
CA ILE A 122 6.97 11.97 7.15
C ILE A 122 8.22 11.09 7.39
N ALA A 123 8.06 9.78 7.62
CA ALA A 123 9.16 8.86 7.84
C ALA A 123 9.90 8.47 6.54
N SER A 124 11.23 8.51 6.56
CA SER A 124 12.11 8.20 5.42
C SER A 124 12.60 6.75 5.40
N ASN A 125 11.71 5.77 5.47
CA ASN A 125 12.06 4.34 5.36
C ASN A 125 11.70 3.78 3.97
N GLU A 126 12.42 2.75 3.51
CA GLU A 126 12.32 2.22 2.13
C GLU A 126 11.00 1.46 1.80
N GLY A 127 9.97 1.60 2.64
CA GLY A 127 8.69 0.93 2.53
C GLY A 127 8.51 -0.14 3.60
N ARG A 128 7.26 -0.33 4.01
CA ARG A 128 6.85 -1.29 5.04
C ARG A 128 5.50 -1.87 4.66
N VAL A 129 5.30 -3.15 4.86
CA VAL A 129 4.00 -3.79 4.67
C VAL A 129 3.65 -4.58 5.91
N PHE A 130 2.42 -4.38 6.38
CA PHE A 130 1.73 -5.31 7.25
C PHE A 130 0.74 -6.10 6.41
N ASP A 131 0.96 -7.40 6.31
CA ASP A 131 0.13 -8.30 5.51
C ASP A 131 -0.94 -8.93 6.39
N ILE A 132 -2.19 -8.51 6.22
CA ILE A 132 -3.32 -8.94 7.08
C ILE A 132 -3.70 -10.39 6.86
N GLU A 133 -3.38 -10.97 5.70
CA GLU A 133 -3.70 -12.37 5.40
C GLU A 133 -2.73 -13.33 6.09
N THR A 134 -1.47 -12.94 6.24
CA THR A 134 -0.42 -13.79 6.81
C THR A 134 0.03 -13.36 8.20
N GLY A 135 -0.40 -12.19 8.66
CA GLY A 135 0.15 -11.52 9.85
C GLY A 135 1.62 -11.10 9.69
N GLY A 136 2.17 -11.12 8.47
CA GLY A 136 3.58 -10.82 8.24
C GLY A 136 3.87 -9.32 8.24
N ARG A 137 4.99 -8.91 8.83
CA ARG A 137 5.59 -7.58 8.62
C ARG A 137 6.80 -7.71 7.72
N TRP A 138 6.86 -6.85 6.71
CA TRP A 138 7.93 -6.79 5.73
C TRP A 138 8.46 -5.37 5.62
N GLU A 139 9.77 -5.24 5.47
CA GLU A 139 10.46 -3.97 5.30
C GLU A 139 11.47 -4.07 4.18
N TRP A 140 11.84 -2.91 3.62
CA TRP A 140 12.88 -2.82 2.62
C TRP A 140 14.11 -2.17 3.24
N HIS A 141 15.27 -2.75 2.93
CA HIS A 141 16.58 -2.28 3.37
C HIS A 141 17.59 -2.48 2.24
N GLY A 142 18.18 -1.40 1.72
CA GLY A 142 19.05 -1.44 0.55
C GLY A 142 18.38 -2.07 -0.68
N GLY A 143 17.08 -1.85 -0.85
CA GLY A 143 16.28 -2.45 -1.93
C GLY A 143 15.94 -3.93 -1.75
N ARG A 144 16.38 -4.58 -0.67
CA ARG A 144 16.04 -5.96 -0.34
C ARG A 144 14.82 -6.02 0.58
N ARG A 145 13.88 -6.90 0.25
CA ARG A 145 12.74 -7.22 1.12
C ARG A 145 13.21 -8.12 2.27
N VAL A 146 12.98 -7.70 3.50
CA VAL A 146 13.29 -8.43 4.74
C VAL A 146 12.01 -8.67 5.52
N ARG A 147 11.83 -9.90 6.02
CA ARG A 147 10.74 -10.22 6.95
C ARG A 147 11.13 -9.81 8.35
N VAL A 148 10.27 -9.07 9.04
CA VAL A 148 10.50 -8.68 10.43
C VAL A 148 9.98 -9.76 11.37
N VAL A 149 10.88 -10.27 12.22
CA VAL A 149 10.63 -11.30 13.22
C VAL A 149 10.90 -10.72 14.60
N HIS A 150 10.12 -11.11 15.61
CA HIS A 150 10.27 -10.72 17.01
C HIS A 150 10.45 -11.96 17.90
N GLY A 151 10.71 -11.75 19.20
CA GLY A 151 10.99 -12.85 20.14
C GLY A 151 9.87 -13.89 20.28
N GLY A 152 8.62 -13.53 19.97
CA GLY A 152 7.46 -14.42 19.98
C GLY A 152 7.10 -15.03 18.62
N GLY A 153 7.85 -14.74 17.55
CA GLY A 153 7.64 -15.30 16.21
C GLY A 153 7.57 -14.27 15.09
N LYS A 154 6.91 -14.65 13.99
CA LYS A 154 6.91 -13.94 12.70
C LYS A 154 5.60 -13.22 12.37
N SER A 155 4.69 -13.19 13.33
CA SER A 155 3.30 -12.74 13.17
C SER A 155 3.04 -11.48 13.97
N TRP A 156 2.22 -10.61 13.40
CA TRP A 156 1.83 -9.31 13.93
C TRP A 156 0.31 -9.20 13.83
N THR A 157 -0.33 -8.70 14.89
CA THR A 157 -1.79 -8.52 14.95
C THR A 157 -2.10 -7.05 15.16
N TYR A 158 -3.15 -6.57 14.49
CA TYR A 158 -3.64 -5.20 14.64
C TYR A 158 -4.64 -5.11 15.80
N GLN A 159 -4.31 -4.32 16.82
CA GLN A 159 -5.13 -4.06 18.02
C GLN A 159 -4.95 -2.60 18.44
N ASP A 160 -6.02 -1.94 18.89
CA ASP A 160 -5.97 -0.55 19.38
C ASP A 160 -5.19 0.40 18.45
N HIS A 161 -5.49 0.33 17.15
CA HIS A 161 -4.88 1.16 16.12
C HIS A 161 -3.36 0.96 15.92
N THR A 162 -2.78 -0.14 16.43
CA THR A 162 -1.35 -0.43 16.37
C THR A 162 -1.08 -1.92 16.09
N TYR A 163 0.07 -2.24 15.48
CA TYR A 163 0.51 -3.63 15.32
C TYR A 163 1.34 -4.09 16.50
N HIS A 164 0.93 -5.21 17.09
CA HIS A 164 1.64 -5.87 18.17
C HIS A 164 2.20 -7.22 17.71
N PRO A 165 3.38 -7.60 18.20
CA PRO A 165 3.86 -8.98 18.16
C PRO A 165 2.78 -9.98 18.58
N SER A 166 2.41 -10.91 17.70
CA SER A 166 1.56 -12.04 18.07
C SER A 166 2.44 -13.12 18.71
N TYR A 167 2.22 -13.40 19.98
CA TYR A 167 2.86 -14.53 20.64
C TYR A 167 2.02 -15.77 20.36
N ALA A 168 2.59 -16.75 19.67
CA ALA A 168 1.99 -18.07 19.68
C ALA A 168 2.01 -18.53 21.15
N VAL A 169 0.83 -18.61 21.79
CA VAL A 169 0.72 -19.29 23.06
C VAL A 169 1.14 -20.73 22.78
N ARG A 170 2.36 -21.10 23.14
CA ARG A 170 2.71 -22.51 23.31
C ARG A 170 1.88 -22.97 24.49
N SER A 171 0.68 -23.47 24.23
CA SER A 171 0.00 -24.36 25.16
C SER A 171 0.89 -25.60 25.26
N ALA A 172 1.82 -25.58 26.20
CA ALA A 172 2.41 -26.80 26.72
C ALA A 172 1.28 -27.50 27.47
N TRP A 173 0.73 -28.55 26.85
CA TRP A 173 0.05 -29.62 27.56
C TRP A 173 1.11 -30.64 27.97
#